data_AF-A0A934XD00-F1
#
_entry.id   AF-A0A934XD00-F1
#
_cell.length_a   1.000
_cell.length_b   1.000
_cell.length_c   1.000
_cell.angle_alpha   90.00
_cell.angle_beta   90.00
_cell.angle_gamma   90.00
#
_symmetry.space_group_name_H-M   'P 1'
#
loop_
_entity.id
_entity.type
_entity.pdbx_description
1 polymer ?
#
loop_
_entity_poly.entity_id
_entity_poly.type
_entity_poly.pdbx_seq_one_letter_code
_entity_poly.pdbx_strand_id
1 'polypeptide(L)'
;MIMRIELPSPSGEELKTARFKTGLSQVDAAALMGYPVQTGSRGGLQSRTWQALESTSDPRNMPGPIFAMFQLLTGTHSEYVLAKRDSPADAEETNMPTI
;
A
#
# COMPACT_ATOMS: atom_id res chain seq x y z
N MET A 1 -0.60 -22.99 -18.07
CA MET A 1 -1.21 -21.65 -17.95
C MET A 1 -0.38 -20.88 -16.93
N ILE A 2 0.24 -19.77 -17.30
CA ILE A 2 1.01 -18.95 -16.34
C ILE A 2 0.05 -17.90 -15.81
N MET A 3 -0.20 -17.88 -14.50
CA MET A 3 -0.91 -16.77 -13.88
C MET A 3 0.05 -15.59 -13.73
N ARG A 4 -0.31 -14.44 -14.27
CA ARG A 4 0.44 -13.18 -14.14
C ARG A 4 -0.46 -12.13 -13.52
N ILE A 5 0.03 -11.49 -12.47
CA ILE A 5 -0.63 -10.33 -11.88
C ILE A 5 -0.07 -9.09 -12.60
N GLU A 6 -0.96 -8.29 -13.18
CA GLU A 6 -0.60 -7.01 -13.77
C GLU A 6 -0.42 -5.98 -12.66
N LEU A 7 0.76 -5.37 -12.60
CA LEU A 7 1.16 -4.42 -11.54
C LEU A 7 1.64 -3.12 -12.20
N PRO A 8 0.73 -2.32 -12.77
CA PRO A 8 1.10 -1.08 -13.45
C PRO A 8 1.63 -0.04 -12.44
N SER A 9 2.59 0.76 -12.88
CA SER A 9 3.07 1.92 -12.10
C SER A 9 2.08 3.07 -12.28
N PRO A 10 1.62 3.73 -11.20
CA PRO A 10 0.71 4.86 -11.30
C PRO A 10 1.44 6.13 -11.76
N SER A 11 0.69 7.04 -12.35
CA SER A 11 1.05 8.46 -12.39
C SER A 11 0.97 9.08 -10.99
N GLY A 12 1.59 10.26 -10.82
CA GLY A 12 1.50 10.99 -9.55
C GLY A 12 0.07 11.37 -9.15
N GLU A 13 -0.79 11.68 -10.12
CA GLU A 13 -2.21 11.97 -9.86
C GLU A 13 -3.00 10.72 -9.44
N GLU A 14 -2.75 9.57 -10.05
CA GLU A 14 -3.36 8.30 -9.64
C GLU A 14 -2.93 7.89 -8.24
N LEU A 15 -1.63 8.03 -7.91
CA LEU A 15 -1.12 7.77 -6.57
C LEU A 15 -1.78 8.70 -5.53
N LYS A 16 -1.84 10.00 -5.83
CA LYS A 16 -2.48 11.00 -4.97
C LYS A 16 -3.97 10.70 -4.76
N THR A 17 -4.66 10.31 -5.82
CA THR A 17 -6.08 9.93 -5.78
C THR A 17 -6.28 8.68 -4.93
N ALA A 18 -5.45 7.65 -5.13
CA ALA A 18 -5.47 6.43 -4.33
C ALA A 18 -5.23 6.75 -2.85
N ARG A 19 -4.24 7.58 -2.52
CA ARG A 19 -3.99 8.02 -1.14
C ARG A 19 -5.20 8.74 -0.55
N PHE A 20 -5.81 9.68 -1.27
CA PHE A 20 -6.97 10.39 -0.73
C PHE A 20 -8.17 9.49 -0.44
N LYS A 21 -8.40 8.43 -1.24
CA LYS A 21 -9.45 7.43 -0.96
C LYS A 21 -9.28 6.73 0.40
N THR A 22 -8.05 6.66 0.91
CA THR A 22 -7.72 6.04 2.20
C THR A 22 -7.83 7.01 3.38
N GLY A 23 -7.93 8.32 3.12
CA GLY A 23 -7.89 9.36 4.14
C GLY A 23 -6.48 9.66 4.69
N LEU A 24 -5.43 9.00 4.21
CA LEU A 24 -4.06 9.18 4.71
C LEU A 24 -3.46 10.52 4.26
N SER A 25 -2.70 11.16 5.16
CA SER A 25 -1.79 12.23 4.77
C SER A 25 -0.58 11.67 4.00
N GLN A 26 0.17 12.54 3.31
CA GLN A 26 1.43 12.11 2.67
C GLN A 26 2.44 11.54 3.66
N VAL A 27 2.43 12.03 4.91
CA VAL A 27 3.33 11.55 5.98
C VAL A 27 2.91 10.15 6.43
N ASP A 28 1.62 9.92 6.65
CA ASP A 28 1.12 8.61 7.10
C ASP A 28 1.34 7.54 6.03
N ALA A 29 1.07 7.88 4.77
CA ALA A 29 1.31 6.98 3.65
C ALA A 29 2.81 6.69 3.46
N ALA A 30 3.67 7.69 3.62
CA ALA A 30 5.12 7.49 3.60
C ALA A 30 5.59 6.57 4.73
N ALA A 31 5.12 6.80 5.95
CA ALA A 31 5.47 5.98 7.11
C ALA A 31 4.99 4.53 6.93
N LEU A 32 3.76 4.33 6.47
CA LEU A 32 3.20 3.00 6.15
C LEU A 32 4.08 2.23 5.16
N MET A 33 4.58 2.92 4.14
CA MET A 33 5.39 2.33 3.07
C MET A 33 6.90 2.36 3.35
N GLY A 34 7.31 2.80 4.55
CA GLY A 34 8.72 2.84 4.94
C GLY A 34 9.57 3.91 4.22
N TYR A 35 8.94 4.93 3.63
CA TYR A 35 9.66 6.07 3.07
C TYR A 35 10.11 7.05 4.16
N PRO A 36 11.24 7.76 3.98
CA PRO A 36 11.73 8.70 4.98
C PRO A 36 10.73 9.80 5.32
N VAL A 37 10.51 10.01 6.62
CA VAL A 37 9.75 11.12 7.21
C VAL A 37 10.70 11.97 8.03
N GLN A 38 10.68 13.28 7.81
CA GLN A 38 11.61 14.23 8.42
C GLN A 38 10.88 15.51 8.82
N THR A 39 11.47 16.28 9.75
CA THR A 39 10.97 17.61 10.08
C THR A 39 11.08 18.53 8.86
N GLY A 40 9.98 19.20 8.53
CA GLY A 40 9.86 20.16 7.46
C GLY A 40 10.24 21.57 7.87
N SER A 41 10.34 22.46 6.87
CA SER A 41 10.79 23.85 7.04
C SER A 41 9.93 24.69 7.98
N ARG A 42 8.67 24.30 8.20
CA ARG A 42 7.71 24.99 9.08
C ARG A 42 7.42 24.23 10.38
N GLY A 43 8.28 23.28 10.75
CA GLY A 43 8.17 22.52 12.00
C GLY A 43 7.24 21.29 11.97
N GLY A 44 6.42 21.12 10.92
CA GLY A 44 5.63 19.90 10.71
C GLY A 44 6.43 18.76 10.06
N LEU A 45 5.95 17.52 10.15
CA LEU A 45 6.57 16.38 9.45
C LEU A 45 6.29 16.42 7.94
N GLN A 46 7.23 15.90 7.16
CA GLN A 46 7.08 15.75 5.71
C GLN A 46 7.82 14.51 5.20
N SER A 47 7.38 13.97 4.06
CA SER A 47 8.17 13.02 3.27
C SER A 47 8.43 13.60 1.89
N ARG A 48 9.69 13.99 1.63
CA ARG A 48 10.11 14.52 0.32
C ARG A 48 9.97 13.47 -0.78
N THR A 49 10.20 12.20 -0.44
CA THR A 49 10.07 11.09 -1.38
C THR A 49 8.61 10.94 -1.82
N TRP A 50 7.67 10.87 -0.87
CA TRP A 50 6.25 10.75 -1.21
C TRP A 50 5.73 11.96 -1.99
N GLN A 51 6.13 13.17 -1.57
CA GLN A 51 5.80 14.41 -2.29
C GLN A 51 6.26 14.39 -3.74
N ALA A 52 7.47 13.88 -4.00
CA ALA A 52 7.98 13.76 -5.36
C ALA A 52 7.19 12.74 -6.19
N LEU A 53 6.83 11.59 -5.60
CA LEU A 53 6.04 10.55 -6.28
C LEU A 53 4.63 11.02 -6.67
N GLU A 54 4.05 11.97 -5.94
CA GLU A 54 2.76 12.59 -6.28
C GLU A 54 2.88 13.86 -7.14
N SER A 55 4.11 14.28 -7.46
CA SER A 55 4.33 15.50 -8.22
C SER A 55 4.06 15.28 -9.71
N THR A 56 3.39 16.24 -10.35
CA THR A 56 3.20 16.26 -11.81
C THR A 56 4.43 16.80 -12.56
N SER A 57 5.36 17.44 -11.85
CA SER A 57 6.59 18.02 -12.41
C SER A 57 7.84 17.16 -12.18
N ASP A 58 7.72 16.08 -11.41
CA ASP A 58 8.80 15.15 -11.15
C ASP A 58 8.57 13.87 -11.96
N PRO A 59 9.56 13.38 -12.74
CA PRO A 59 9.39 12.18 -13.55
C PRO A 59 9.36 10.88 -12.72
N ARG A 60 9.61 10.94 -11.41
CA ARG A 60 9.62 9.75 -10.54
C ARG A 60 8.21 9.25 -10.28
N ASN A 61 7.96 8.00 -10.64
CA ASN A 61 6.73 7.28 -10.32
C ASN A 61 6.98 6.18 -9.30
N MET A 62 5.93 5.82 -8.56
CA MET A 62 5.97 4.66 -7.68
C MET A 62 6.05 3.38 -8.53
N PRO A 63 6.96 2.44 -8.26
CA PRO A 63 6.96 1.17 -8.98
C PRO A 63 5.65 0.41 -8.75
N GLY A 64 5.08 -0.17 -9.80
CA GLY A 64 3.78 -0.82 -9.75
C GLY A 64 3.59 -1.88 -8.65
N PRO A 65 4.55 -2.77 -8.38
CA PRO A 65 4.46 -3.70 -7.25
C PRO A 65 4.37 -2.99 -5.87
N ILE A 66 5.02 -1.85 -5.72
CA ILE A 66 4.97 -1.04 -4.50
C ILE A 66 3.62 -0.33 -4.39
N PHE A 67 3.07 0.15 -5.52
CA PHE A 67 1.73 0.72 -5.55
C PHE A 67 0.64 -0.32 -5.26
N ALA A 68 0.75 -1.53 -5.79
CA ALA A 68 -0.15 -2.63 -5.45
C ALA A 68 -0.06 -2.99 -3.96
N MET A 69 1.15 -3.03 -3.38
CA MET A 69 1.33 -3.23 -1.95
C MET A 69 0.67 -2.12 -1.13
N PHE A 70 0.82 -0.85 -1.53
CA PHE A 70 0.13 0.27 -0.89
C PHE A 70 -1.38 0.04 -0.88
N GLN A 71 -1.96 -0.25 -2.06
CA GLN A 71 -3.39 -0.52 -2.19
C GLN A 71 -3.86 -1.73 -1.36
N LEU A 72 -3.03 -2.78 -1.27
CA LEU A 72 -3.32 -3.97 -0.47
C LEU A 72 -3.31 -3.66 1.03
N LEU A 73 -2.31 -2.91 1.51
CA LEU A 73 -2.19 -2.49 2.90
C LEU A 73 -3.32 -1.53 3.31
N THR A 74 -3.84 -0.74 2.37
CA THR A 74 -4.95 0.20 2.62
C THR A 74 -6.32 -0.38 2.27
N GLY A 75 -6.40 -1.63 1.83
CA GLY A 75 -7.66 -2.29 1.46
C GLY A 75 -8.36 -1.68 0.25
N THR A 76 -7.63 -0.98 -0.63
CA THR A 76 -8.18 -0.30 -1.82
C THR A 76 -7.83 -1.00 -3.14
N HIS A 77 -7.12 -2.12 -3.11
CA HIS A 77 -6.81 -2.89 -4.31
C HIS A 77 -8.10 -3.47 -4.91
N SER A 78 -8.27 -3.37 -6.24
CA SER A 78 -9.52 -3.72 -6.93
C SER A 78 -9.86 -5.21 -6.88
N GLU A 79 -8.84 -6.07 -7.01
CA GLU A 79 -9.04 -7.51 -7.18
C GLU A 79 -8.64 -8.36 -5.96
N TYR A 80 -7.70 -7.90 -5.14
CA TYR A 80 -7.05 -8.71 -4.09
C TYR A 80 -7.12 -8.00 -2.75
N VAL A 81 -7.10 -8.79 -1.67
CA VAL A 81 -7.04 -8.30 -0.28
C VAL A 81 -6.02 -9.11 0.50
N LEU A 82 -5.38 -8.49 1.49
CA LEU A 82 -4.52 -9.21 2.43
C LEU A 82 -5.38 -9.97 3.44
N ALA A 83 -5.20 -11.29 3.49
CA ALA A 83 -5.76 -12.15 4.53
C ALA A 83 -4.63 -12.63 5.45
N LYS A 84 -4.95 -12.80 6.75
CA LYS A 84 -4.05 -13.54 7.64
C LYS A 84 -3.92 -14.96 7.10
N ARG A 85 -2.72 -15.53 7.19
CA ARG A 85 -2.57 -16.97 6.99
C ARG A 85 -3.25 -17.64 8.16
N ASP A 86 -4.16 -18.57 7.89
CA ASP A 86 -4.68 -19.46 8.92
C ASP A 86 -3.46 -20.14 9.56
N SER A 87 -3.32 -20.01 10.88
CA SER A 87 -2.30 -20.79 11.57
C SER A 87 -2.65 -22.26 11.37
N PRO A 88 -1.68 -23.15 11.11
CA PRO A 88 -1.97 -24.58 10.97
C PRO A 88 -2.61 -25.22 12.21
N ALA A 89 -2.74 -24.49 13.33
CA ALA A 89 -3.46 -24.93 14.52
C ALA A 89 -4.99 -24.89 14.40
N ASP A 90 -5.56 -24.08 13.51
CA ASP A 90 -7.03 -23.91 13.40
C ASP A 90 -7.68 -24.92 12.41
N ALA A 91 -6.88 -25.79 11.78
CA ALA A 91 -7.36 -26.76 10.80
C ALA A 91 -7.72 -28.14 11.38
N GLU A 92 -7.37 -28.44 12.64
CA GLU A 92 -7.60 -29.76 13.25
C GLU A 92 -8.85 -29.85 14.17
N GLU A 93 -9.43 -28.75 14.64
CA GLU A 93 -10.56 -28.81 15.58
C GLU A 93 -11.91 -29.17 14.94
N THR A 94 -12.07 -29.03 13.62
CA THR A 94 -13.37 -29.22 12.95
C THR A 94 -13.67 -30.67 12.57
N ASN A 95 -12.82 -31.64 12.93
CA ASN A 95 -12.97 -33.03 12.44
C ASN A 95 -12.82 -34.13 13.50
N MET A 96 -13.15 -33.84 14.77
CA MET A 96 -13.40 -34.92 15.74
C MET A 96 -14.87 -35.36 15.69
N PRO A 97 -15.19 -36.60 15.29
CA PRO A 97 -16.51 -37.15 15.52
C PRO A 97 -16.70 -37.35 17.03
N THR A 98 -17.72 -36.71 17.58
CA THR A 98 -18.22 -36.99 18.93
C THR A 98 -18.59 -38.48 19.01
N ILE A 99 -17.90 -39.23 19.87
CA ILE A 99 -18.23 -40.62 20.24
C ILE A 99 -19.41 -40.59 21.20
#